data_AF-A0A343TL36-F1
#
_entry.id   AF-A0A343TL36-F1
#
_cell.length_a   1.000
_cell.length_b   1.000
_cell.length_c   1.000
_cell.angle_alpha   90.00
_cell.angle_beta   90.00
_cell.angle_gamma   90.00
#
_symmetry.space_group_name_H-M   'P 1'
#
loop_
_entity.id
_entity.type
_entity.pdbx_description
1 polymer ?
#
loop_
_entity_poly.entity_id
_entity_poly.type
_entity_poly.pdbx_seq_one_letter_code
_entity_poly.pdbx_strand_id
1 'polypeptide(L)'
;MLAGALLATTVAFLTGTTDQNESNAQQENEADEEIDRAAVGRAAGRAAERLTREGNVDNEVYRAWREMTELLEVSDPETSTPEEFASAAIEAGFGKRDVYLLTRLFEDVRYGKREPSPERERRAIRTFRRIETRYTEEES
;
A
#
# COMPACT_ATOMS: atom_id res chain seq x y z
N MET A 1 -23.56 29.40 55.18
CA MET A 1 -22.23 29.63 55.77
C MET A 1 -21.78 28.31 56.36
N LEU A 2 -20.67 27.65 56.04
CA LEU A 2 -19.38 27.94 55.41
C LEU A 2 -18.90 26.62 54.74
N ALA A 3 -18.37 26.67 53.52
CA ALA A 3 -16.95 26.40 53.18
C ALA A 3 -16.45 25.01 53.65
N GLY A 4 -16.01 24.06 52.81
CA GLY A 4 -15.13 24.15 51.64
C GLY A 4 -13.85 23.34 51.96
N ALA A 5 -13.41 22.47 51.04
CA ALA A 5 -12.08 21.82 50.87
C ALA A 5 -12.29 20.40 50.30
N LEU A 6 -12.03 20.07 49.03
CA LEU A 6 -10.78 20.11 48.24
C LEU A 6 -9.70 19.19 48.83
N LEU A 7 -9.16 18.32 47.96
CA LEU A 7 -7.80 17.71 47.92
C LEU A 7 -7.85 16.19 47.72
N ALA A 8 -7.03 15.56 46.90
CA ALA A 8 -6.31 15.91 45.68
C ALA A 8 -5.73 14.57 45.18
N THR A 9 -5.77 14.41 43.87
CA THR A 9 -5.16 13.36 43.06
C THR A 9 -3.66 13.22 43.36
N THR A 10 -3.14 12.00 43.36
CA THR A 10 -1.69 11.75 43.18
C THR A 10 -1.49 10.45 42.40
N VAL A 11 -1.30 10.57 41.09
CA VAL A 11 -0.51 9.59 40.33
C VAL A 11 0.81 10.27 40.02
N ALA A 12 1.87 9.70 40.58
CA ALA A 12 3.21 10.25 40.56
C ALA A 12 3.81 10.14 39.15
N PHE A 13 4.09 11.29 38.54
CA PHE A 13 5.03 11.41 37.44
C PHE A 13 6.44 11.24 37.99
N LEU A 14 7.16 10.20 37.54
CA LEU A 14 8.60 10.09 37.73
C LEU A 14 9.31 10.81 36.59
N THR A 15 9.75 12.03 36.90
CA THR A 15 10.52 12.96 36.07
C THR A 15 11.98 12.52 35.96
N GLY A 16 12.40 12.15 34.75
CA GLY A 16 13.77 12.36 34.29
C GLY A 16 13.95 13.85 33.96
N THR A 17 15.05 14.44 34.41
CA THR A 17 15.22 15.89 34.52
C THR A 17 15.63 16.55 33.20
N THR A 18 14.99 17.70 32.89
CA THR A 18 15.49 18.85 32.11
C THR A 18 15.71 18.59 30.61
N ASP A 19 15.00 19.20 29.65
CA ASP A 19 14.65 20.61 29.50
C ASP A 19 13.39 20.76 28.62
N GLN A 20 12.88 21.99 28.60
CA GLN A 20 11.61 22.45 28.04
C GLN A 20 11.42 22.01 26.58
N ASN A 21 10.17 21.70 26.19
CA ASN A 21 9.46 22.35 25.07
C ASN A 21 8.41 21.42 24.42
N GLU A 22 7.16 21.87 24.52
CA GLU A 22 6.08 21.67 23.54
C GLU A 22 5.47 20.26 23.34
N SER A 23 4.20 20.16 23.78
CA SER A 23 3.09 19.59 23.03
C SER A 23 3.38 18.34 22.21
N ASN A 24 3.36 17.18 22.85
CA ASN A 24 3.07 15.95 22.14
C ASN A 24 2.08 15.12 22.96
N ALA A 25 0.86 15.67 23.10
CA ALA A 25 -0.30 14.82 23.26
C ALA A 25 -0.43 14.13 21.90
N GLN A 26 0.19 12.96 21.85
CA GLN A 26 0.08 11.98 20.80
C GLN A 26 -1.39 11.91 20.40
N GLN A 27 -1.72 12.57 19.29
CA GLN A 27 -2.83 12.12 18.47
C GLN A 27 -2.38 10.75 18.00
N GLU A 28 -2.72 9.74 18.79
CA GLU A 28 -2.96 8.40 18.27
C GLU A 28 -3.97 8.64 17.16
N ASN A 29 -3.43 8.71 15.95
CA ASN A 29 -4.18 8.83 14.73
C ASN A 29 -4.83 7.45 14.56
N GLU A 30 -5.93 7.22 15.29
CA GLU A 30 -6.98 6.30 14.90
C GLU A 30 -7.64 6.87 13.63
N ALA A 31 -6.83 7.12 12.59
CA ALA A 31 -7.34 7.05 11.26
C ALA A 31 -7.79 5.59 11.12
N ASP A 32 -9.07 5.37 10.84
CA ASP A 32 -9.47 4.16 10.13
C ASP A 32 -8.34 3.82 9.16
N GLU A 33 -7.74 2.63 9.27
CA GLU A 33 -6.68 2.14 8.35
C GLU A 33 -7.31 1.98 6.95
N GLU A 34 -7.68 3.10 6.34
CA GLU A 34 -8.12 3.17 4.97
C GLU A 34 -6.86 2.94 4.14
N ILE A 35 -6.79 1.77 3.54
CA ILE A 35 -5.74 1.34 2.61
C ILE A 35 -5.36 2.51 1.69
N ASP A 36 -4.09 2.95 1.74
CA ASP A 36 -3.58 4.04 0.91
C ASP A 36 -3.53 3.59 -0.56
N ARG A 37 -4.63 3.81 -1.28
CA ARG A 37 -4.75 3.49 -2.71
C ARG A 37 -3.70 4.22 -3.53
N ALA A 38 -3.28 5.41 -3.12
CA ALA A 38 -2.26 6.17 -3.80
C ALA A 38 -0.87 5.56 -3.59
N ALA A 39 -0.59 4.92 -2.45
CA ALA A 39 0.64 4.15 -2.27
C ALA A 39 0.73 3.00 -3.27
N VAL A 40 -0.35 2.25 -3.47
CA VAL A 40 -0.42 1.17 -4.48
C VAL A 40 -0.27 1.74 -5.89
N GLY A 41 -0.92 2.87 -6.20
CA GLY A 41 -0.73 3.60 -7.46
C GLY A 41 0.73 3.99 -7.71
N ARG A 42 1.41 4.54 -6.70
CA ARG A 42 2.85 4.88 -6.75
C ARG A 42 3.71 3.63 -6.94
N ALA A 43 3.38 2.50 -6.30
CA ALA A 43 4.07 1.23 -6.50
C ALA A 43 3.95 0.72 -7.95
N ALA A 44 2.76 0.84 -8.54
CA ALA A 44 2.56 0.54 -9.96
C ALA A 44 3.42 1.46 -10.86
N GLY A 45 3.50 2.75 -10.56
CA GLY A 45 4.37 3.70 -11.28
C GLY A 45 5.84 3.30 -11.26
N ARG A 46 6.37 2.95 -10.07
CA ARG A 46 7.74 2.43 -9.91
C ARG A 46 7.96 1.16 -10.73
N ALA A 47 7.01 0.23 -10.74
CA ALA A 47 7.10 -0.99 -11.54
C ALA A 47 7.16 -0.70 -13.05
N ALA A 48 6.35 0.24 -13.55
CA ALA A 48 6.38 0.65 -14.95
C ALA A 48 7.74 1.25 -15.35
N GLU A 49 8.34 2.07 -14.48
CA GLU A 49 9.64 2.67 -14.72
C GLU A 49 10.77 1.63 -14.72
N ARG A 50 10.77 0.71 -13.74
CA ARG A 50 11.75 -0.40 -13.70
C ARG A 50 11.64 -1.29 -14.93
N LEU A 51 10.42 -1.64 -15.34
CA LEU A 51 10.18 -2.40 -16.57
C LEU A 51 10.76 -1.69 -17.80
N THR A 52 10.53 -0.38 -17.92
CA THR A 52 11.03 0.41 -19.05
C THR A 52 12.56 0.43 -19.09
N ARG A 53 13.23 0.41 -17.93
CA ARG A 53 14.70 0.44 -17.84
C ARG A 53 15.34 -0.94 -17.97
N GLU A 54 14.74 -1.98 -17.40
CA GLU A 54 15.35 -3.30 -17.26
C GLU A 54 14.79 -4.37 -18.21
N GLY A 55 13.56 -4.20 -18.72
CA GLY A 55 12.90 -5.15 -19.63
C GLY A 55 12.57 -6.53 -19.04
N ASN A 56 12.91 -6.79 -17.77
CA ASN A 56 12.66 -8.07 -17.12
C ASN A 56 11.23 -8.15 -16.58
N VAL A 57 10.29 -8.53 -17.47
CA VAL A 57 8.86 -8.56 -17.15
C VAL A 57 8.57 -9.43 -15.93
N ASP A 58 9.07 -10.65 -15.90
CA ASP A 58 8.71 -11.62 -14.86
C ASP A 58 9.16 -11.17 -13.47
N ASN A 59 10.41 -10.71 -13.36
CA ASN A 59 10.95 -10.24 -12.08
C ASN A 59 10.25 -8.96 -11.60
N GLU A 60 10.03 -7.99 -12.49
CA GLU A 60 9.42 -6.72 -12.09
C GLU A 60 7.95 -6.86 -11.73
N VAL A 61 7.23 -7.76 -12.38
CA VAL A 61 5.84 -8.08 -12.03
C VAL A 61 5.77 -8.76 -10.67
N TYR A 62 6.66 -9.70 -10.39
CA TYR A 62 6.69 -10.37 -9.08
C TYR A 62 7.06 -9.39 -7.95
N ARG A 63 8.03 -8.49 -8.19
CA ARG A 63 8.39 -7.43 -7.25
C ARG A 63 7.24 -6.46 -7.01
N ALA A 64 6.58 -6.01 -8.07
CA ALA A 64 5.45 -5.11 -7.97
C ALA A 64 4.29 -5.77 -7.22
N TRP A 65 4.01 -7.05 -7.51
CA TRP A 65 2.99 -7.82 -6.80
C TRP A 65 3.23 -7.80 -5.29
N ARG A 66 4.43 -8.18 -4.86
CA ARG A 66 4.86 -8.19 -3.45
C ARG A 66 4.65 -6.83 -2.78
N GLU A 67 5.16 -5.79 -3.41
CA GLU A 67 5.06 -4.41 -2.95
C GLU A 67 3.60 -3.96 -2.80
N MET A 68 2.73 -4.29 -3.77
CA MET A 68 1.30 -3.94 -3.70
C MET A 68 0.53 -4.79 -2.68
N THR A 69 0.82 -6.08 -2.54
CA THR A 69 0.17 -6.94 -1.53
C THR A 69 0.52 -6.51 -0.10
N GLU A 70 1.75 -6.05 0.12
CA GLU A 70 2.18 -5.50 1.41
C GLU A 70 1.40 -4.22 1.75
N LEU A 71 1.16 -3.36 0.76
CA LEU A 71 0.37 -2.13 0.92
C LEU A 71 -1.14 -2.39 1.10
N LEU A 72 -1.63 -3.52 0.62
CA LEU A 72 -3.02 -3.95 0.79
C LEU A 72 -3.23 -4.82 2.06
N GLU A 73 -2.18 -4.97 2.89
CA GLU A 73 -2.20 -5.76 4.12
C GLU A 73 -2.69 -7.21 3.93
N VAL A 74 -2.45 -7.76 2.74
CA VAL A 74 -2.80 -9.16 2.45
C VAL A 74 -1.88 -10.05 3.27
N SER A 75 -2.47 -10.98 4.03
CA SER A 75 -1.71 -11.94 4.84
C SER A 75 -0.77 -12.78 3.97
N ASP A 76 0.49 -12.89 4.41
CA ASP A 76 1.55 -13.68 3.77
C ASP A 76 1.71 -13.46 2.25
N PRO A 77 2.12 -12.24 1.81
CA PRO A 77 2.16 -11.82 0.40
C PRO A 77 2.99 -12.72 -0.53
N GLU A 78 3.93 -13.50 0.02
CA GLU A 78 4.72 -14.48 -0.74
C GLU A 78 3.89 -15.69 -1.19
N THR A 79 2.88 -16.04 -0.39
CA THR A 79 2.03 -17.22 -0.56
C THR A 79 0.64 -16.88 -1.03
N SER A 80 0.21 -15.61 -0.88
CA SER A 80 -1.11 -15.16 -1.31
C SER A 80 -1.36 -15.50 -2.77
N THR A 81 -2.55 -16.00 -3.01
CA THR A 81 -3.05 -16.34 -4.33
C THR A 81 -3.41 -15.07 -5.11
N PRO A 82 -3.45 -15.16 -6.45
CA PRO A 82 -3.88 -14.04 -7.28
C PRO A 82 -5.31 -13.56 -6.96
N GLU A 83 -6.19 -14.47 -6.52
CA GLU A 83 -7.57 -14.18 -6.13
C GLU A 83 -7.68 -13.48 -4.78
N GLU A 84 -6.83 -13.82 -3.80
CA GLU A 84 -6.81 -13.16 -2.49
C GLU A 84 -6.42 -11.68 -2.61
N PHE A 85 -5.36 -11.38 -3.38
CA PHE A 85 -5.04 -9.99 -3.72
C PHE A 85 -6.18 -9.30 -4.46
N ALA A 86 -6.83 -10.01 -5.40
CA ALA A 86 -7.92 -9.40 -6.16
C ALA A 86 -9.09 -9.00 -5.25
N SER A 87 -9.39 -9.83 -4.26
CA SER A 87 -10.43 -9.57 -3.27
C SER A 87 -10.05 -8.37 -2.40
N ALA A 88 -8.84 -8.37 -1.84
CA ALA A 88 -8.34 -7.28 -1.00
C ALA A 88 -8.29 -5.94 -1.75
N ALA A 89 -7.84 -5.93 -3.02
CA ALA A 89 -7.83 -4.72 -3.82
C ALA A 89 -9.25 -4.19 -4.09
N ILE A 90 -10.23 -5.07 -4.35
CA ILE A 90 -11.62 -4.63 -4.56
C ILE A 90 -12.21 -4.08 -3.26
N GLU A 91 -11.93 -4.71 -2.12
CA GLU A 91 -12.34 -4.24 -0.79
C GLU A 91 -11.73 -2.89 -0.45
N ALA A 92 -10.46 -2.68 -0.83
CA ALA A 92 -9.76 -1.41 -0.73
C ALA A 92 -10.25 -0.34 -1.74
N GLY A 93 -11.27 -0.61 -2.56
CA GLY A 93 -11.88 0.36 -3.45
C GLY A 93 -11.26 0.46 -4.86
N PHE A 94 -10.39 -0.47 -5.24
CA PHE A 94 -9.89 -0.53 -6.62
C PHE A 94 -10.97 -0.98 -7.59
N GLY A 95 -10.97 -0.40 -8.79
CA GLY A 95 -11.88 -0.78 -9.86
C GLY A 95 -11.62 -2.21 -10.33
N LYS A 96 -12.68 -3.03 -10.40
CA LYS A 96 -12.63 -4.46 -10.77
C LYS A 96 -11.82 -4.75 -12.05
N ARG A 97 -11.90 -3.86 -13.05
CA ARG A 97 -11.15 -4.00 -14.31
C ARG A 97 -9.64 -3.92 -14.08
N ASP A 98 -9.20 -3.10 -13.16
CA ASP A 98 -7.80 -2.77 -12.93
C ASP A 98 -7.15 -3.91 -12.17
N VAL A 99 -7.86 -4.37 -11.13
CA VAL A 99 -7.54 -5.57 -10.37
C VAL A 99 -7.45 -6.77 -11.29
N TYR A 100 -8.44 -7.00 -12.16
CA TYR A 100 -8.39 -8.08 -13.14
C TYR A 100 -7.14 -7.99 -14.03
N LEU A 101 -6.80 -6.82 -14.56
CA LEU A 101 -5.62 -6.66 -15.41
C LEU A 101 -4.32 -6.97 -14.65
N LEU A 102 -4.21 -6.56 -13.39
CA LEU A 102 -3.09 -6.87 -12.49
C LEU A 102 -2.98 -8.38 -12.22
N THR A 103 -4.06 -8.99 -11.78
CA THR A 103 -4.15 -10.43 -11.48
C THR A 103 -3.76 -11.26 -12.71
N ARG A 104 -4.30 -10.92 -13.88
CA ARG A 104 -3.95 -11.58 -15.14
C ARG A 104 -2.48 -11.47 -15.45
N LEU A 105 -1.86 -10.35 -15.14
CA LEU A 105 -0.44 -10.12 -15.42
C LEU A 105 0.46 -10.97 -14.53
N PHE A 106 0.11 -11.10 -13.26
CA PHE A 106 0.79 -11.97 -12.32
C PHE A 106 0.60 -13.46 -12.65
N GLU A 107 -0.63 -13.89 -12.96
CA GLU A 107 -0.91 -15.25 -13.43
C GLU A 107 -0.08 -15.60 -14.68
N ASP A 108 0.04 -14.64 -15.60
CA ASP A 108 0.80 -14.78 -16.83
C ASP A 108 2.31 -14.97 -16.60
N VAL A 109 2.83 -14.54 -15.46
CA VAL A 109 4.22 -14.76 -15.03
C VAL A 109 4.33 -16.06 -14.24
N ARG A 110 3.42 -16.29 -13.28
CA ARG A 110 3.45 -17.46 -12.38
C ARG A 110 3.17 -18.77 -13.11
N TYR A 111 2.25 -18.77 -14.07
CA TYR A 111 1.78 -19.95 -14.77
C TYR A 111 2.15 -19.94 -16.27
N GLY A 112 2.56 -18.80 -16.81
CA GLY A 112 2.87 -18.68 -18.24
C GLY A 112 4.22 -19.27 -18.60
N LYS A 113 4.23 -20.25 -19.52
CA LYS A 113 5.45 -20.82 -20.12
C LYS A 113 5.91 -20.07 -21.37
N ARG A 114 5.68 -18.76 -21.45
CA ARG A 114 5.99 -17.96 -22.65
C ARG A 114 7.25 -17.16 -22.45
N GLU A 115 8.11 -17.16 -23.45
CA GLU A 115 9.32 -16.34 -23.45
C GLU A 115 8.99 -14.84 -23.29
N PRO A 116 9.88 -14.08 -22.64
CA PRO A 116 9.79 -12.63 -22.61
C PRO A 116 9.64 -12.07 -24.03
N SER A 117 8.66 -11.18 -24.22
CA SER A 117 8.45 -10.51 -25.50
C SER A 117 8.24 -9.01 -25.32
N PRO A 118 8.69 -8.17 -26.29
CA PRO A 118 8.46 -6.73 -26.22
C PRO A 118 6.97 -6.35 -26.15
N GLU A 119 6.09 -7.20 -26.66
CA GLU A 119 4.64 -6.98 -26.57
C GLU A 119 4.12 -7.19 -25.14
N ARG A 120 4.61 -8.23 -24.44
CA ARG A 120 4.28 -8.46 -23.03
C ARG A 120 4.77 -7.33 -22.16
N GLU A 121 6.00 -6.89 -22.37
CA GLU A 121 6.58 -5.75 -21.66
C GLU A 121 5.74 -4.49 -21.84
N ARG A 122 5.43 -4.11 -23.09
CA ARG A 122 4.56 -2.96 -23.36
C ARG A 122 3.18 -3.09 -22.71
N ARG A 123 2.61 -4.30 -22.66
CA ARG A 123 1.32 -4.56 -22.02
C ARG A 123 1.39 -4.39 -20.51
N ALA A 124 2.47 -4.84 -19.89
CA ALA A 124 2.73 -4.64 -18.46
C ALA A 124 2.90 -3.17 -18.11
N ILE A 125 3.76 -2.45 -18.84
CA ILE A 125 3.96 -1.01 -18.65
C ILE A 125 2.63 -0.25 -18.76
N ARG A 126 1.83 -0.52 -19.80
CA ARG A 126 0.52 0.13 -19.95
C ARG A 126 -0.44 -0.16 -18.79
N THR A 127 -0.42 -1.38 -18.27
CA THR A 127 -1.27 -1.77 -17.15
C THR A 127 -0.87 -1.01 -15.90
N PHE A 128 0.41 -1.02 -15.55
CA PHE A 128 0.95 -0.32 -14.39
C PHE A 128 0.76 1.19 -14.46
N ARG A 129 1.07 1.84 -15.60
CA ARG A 129 0.83 3.28 -15.79
C ARG A 129 -0.65 3.67 -15.64
N ARG A 130 -1.55 2.81 -16.11
CA ARG A 130 -2.99 3.06 -15.95
C ARG A 130 -3.42 3.06 -14.48
N ILE A 131 -2.87 2.13 -13.68
CA ILE A 131 -3.15 2.04 -12.25
C ILE A 131 -2.53 3.23 -11.51
N GLU A 132 -1.28 3.56 -11.80
CA GLU A 132 -0.61 4.76 -11.28
C GLU A 132 -1.48 5.99 -11.49
N THR A 133 -1.77 6.36 -12.75
CA THR A 133 -2.57 7.54 -13.07
C THR A 133 -3.89 7.55 -12.31
N ARG A 134 -4.64 6.45 -12.33
CA ARG A 134 -5.97 6.42 -11.73
C ARG A 134 -5.96 6.59 -10.22
N TYR A 135 -5.03 5.95 -9.51
CA TYR A 135 -5.06 5.91 -8.05
C TYR A 135 -4.14 6.93 -7.39
N THR A 136 -3.29 7.65 -8.15
CA THR A 136 -2.56 8.82 -7.62
C THR A 136 -3.26 10.15 -7.90
N GLU A 137 -4.11 10.24 -8.93
CA GLU A 137 -4.88 11.47 -9.23
C GLU A 137 -6.06 11.69 -8.28
N GLU A 138 -6.57 10.64 -7.63
CA GLU A 138 -7.71 10.73 -6.69
C GLU A 138 -7.36 11.38 -5.33
N GLU A 139 -6.09 11.72 -5.07
CA GLU A 139 -5.64 12.48 -3.88
C GLU A 139 -5.56 14.01 -4.08
N SER A 140 -5.87 14.52 -5.28
CA SER A 140 -5.70 15.95 -5.63
C SER A 140 -6.98 16.78 -5.56
#